data_AF-A0A356SDV7-F1
#
_entry.id   AF-A0A356SDV7-F1
#
_cell.length_a   1.000
_cell.length_b   1.000
_cell.length_c   1.000
_cell.angle_alpha   90.00
_cell.angle_beta   90.00
_cell.angle_gamma   90.00
#
_symmetry.space_group_name_H-M   'P 1'
#
loop_
_entity.id
_entity.type
_entity.pdbx_description
1 polymer ?
#
loop_
_entity_poly.entity_id
_entity_poly.type
_entity_poly.pdbx_seq_one_letter_code
_entity_poly.pdbx_strand_id
1 'polypeptide(L)'
;MFALDATASREPTWHTARTMHRALFEAASDETGFAIQLCYFRGLSDFQVTPWLTAPTALLDALNNVYCEGGMTQIARLLRHALAEFQGNASIKAIVYVGDACEESPDVLNALAVQCRLANRPLLIFQEGADPATSQCFSTLAALSGGAHIQLDDASGARLRELLRSAVRFVTGGRKALTGSGKESDKLLLSKLPSKL
;
A
#
# COMPACT_ATOMS: atom_id res chain seq x y z
N MET A 1 -2.43 -7.04 1.57
CA MET A 1 -3.15 -6.44 0.43
C MET A 1 -2.29 -5.32 -0.12
N PHE A 2 -2.11 -5.28 -1.43
CA PHE A 2 -1.34 -4.25 -2.13
C PHE A 2 -2.29 -3.49 -3.05
N ALA A 3 -2.36 -2.16 -2.88
CA ALA A 3 -3.33 -1.30 -3.53
C ALA A 3 -2.65 -0.18 -4.30
N LEU A 4 -3.11 0.07 -5.52
CA LEU A 4 -2.65 1.15 -6.38
C LEU A 4 -3.79 2.11 -6.70
N ASP A 5 -3.55 3.39 -6.52
CA ASP A 5 -4.25 4.42 -7.27
C ASP A 5 -3.80 4.35 -8.74
N ALA A 6 -4.69 4.07 -9.68
CA ALA A 6 -4.39 4.08 -11.11
C ALA A 6 -5.19 5.18 -11.82
N THR A 7 -5.39 6.33 -11.17
CA THR A 7 -5.98 7.51 -11.80
C THR A 7 -5.00 8.24 -12.72
N ALA A 8 -5.51 9.07 -13.62
CA ALA A 8 -4.71 9.76 -14.64
C ALA A 8 -3.68 10.76 -14.07
N SER A 9 -3.87 11.27 -12.85
CA SER A 9 -2.89 12.16 -12.20
C SER A 9 -1.51 11.51 -12.08
N ARG A 10 -1.48 10.17 -12.00
CA ARG A 10 -0.25 9.38 -11.90
C ARG A 10 0.41 9.05 -13.23
N GLU A 11 -0.17 9.39 -14.39
CA GLU A 11 0.46 9.11 -15.70
C GLU A 11 1.95 9.54 -15.78
N PRO A 12 2.36 10.72 -15.27
CA PRO A 12 3.76 11.15 -15.30
C PRO A 12 4.70 10.25 -14.48
N THR A 13 4.22 9.70 -13.36
CA THR A 13 5.01 8.83 -12.47
C THR A 13 4.81 7.34 -12.76
N TRP A 14 3.80 6.99 -13.57
CA TRP A 14 3.36 5.60 -13.80
C TRP A 14 4.45 4.73 -14.43
N HIS A 15 5.24 5.26 -15.36
CA HIS A 15 6.36 4.53 -15.97
C HIS A 15 7.39 4.11 -14.91
N THR A 16 7.67 5.00 -13.96
CA THR A 16 8.54 4.70 -12.82
C THR A 16 7.88 3.64 -11.94
N ALA A 17 6.58 3.75 -11.62
CA ALA A 17 5.81 2.76 -10.85
C ALA A 17 5.80 1.35 -11.49
N ARG A 18 5.65 1.24 -12.82
CA ARG A 18 5.69 -0.05 -13.53
C ARG A 18 7.02 -0.77 -13.37
N THR A 19 8.15 -0.04 -13.41
CA THR A 19 9.47 -0.66 -13.18
C THR A 19 9.66 -1.15 -11.74
N MET A 20 8.81 -0.72 -10.79
CA MET A 20 8.88 -1.07 -9.37
C MET A 20 8.00 -2.25 -8.97
N HIS A 21 7.01 -2.63 -9.78
CA HIS A 21 6.21 -3.83 -9.56
C HIS A 21 7.08 -5.10 -9.42
N ARG A 22 8.22 -5.14 -10.12
CA ARG A 22 9.24 -6.19 -9.97
C ARG A 22 9.89 -6.24 -8.60
N ALA A 23 9.96 -5.12 -7.88
CA ALA A 23 10.53 -5.06 -6.54
C ALA A 23 9.64 -5.73 -5.50
N LEU A 24 8.32 -5.55 -5.61
CA LEU A 24 7.34 -6.26 -4.78
C LEU A 24 7.43 -7.78 -5.05
N PHE A 25 7.55 -8.17 -6.31
CA PHE A 25 7.83 -9.54 -6.74
C PHE A 25 9.12 -10.11 -6.12
N GLU A 26 10.25 -9.40 -6.26
CA GLU A 26 11.55 -9.86 -5.75
C GLU A 26 11.52 -9.98 -4.22
N ALA A 27 10.82 -9.08 -3.52
CA ALA A 27 10.66 -9.14 -2.08
C ALA A 27 9.77 -10.31 -1.61
N ALA A 28 8.73 -10.63 -2.39
CA ALA A 28 7.75 -11.66 -2.10
C ALA A 28 8.24 -13.09 -2.37
N SER A 29 9.16 -13.24 -3.33
CA SER A 29 9.57 -14.55 -3.85
C SER A 29 10.41 -15.37 -2.85
N ASP A 30 11.05 -14.71 -1.89
CA ASP A 30 11.95 -15.34 -0.92
C ASP A 30 11.22 -15.92 0.32
N GLU A 31 9.92 -15.68 0.45
CA GLU A 31 9.17 -15.91 1.69
C GLU A 31 8.06 -16.98 1.52
N THR A 32 8.23 -18.12 2.19
CA THR A 32 7.22 -19.19 2.19
C THR A 32 5.96 -18.78 2.98
N GLY A 33 4.77 -19.05 2.43
CA GLY A 33 3.49 -18.71 3.09
C GLY A 33 3.03 -17.26 2.90
N PHE A 34 3.65 -16.52 1.99
CA PHE A 34 3.28 -15.15 1.64
C PHE A 34 2.23 -15.12 0.53
N ALA A 35 1.17 -14.31 0.71
CA ALA A 35 0.11 -14.13 -0.29
C ALA A 35 -0.22 -12.63 -0.46
N ILE A 36 -0.40 -12.20 -1.71
CA ILE A 36 -0.78 -10.82 -2.06
C ILE A 36 -2.12 -10.84 -2.80
N GLN A 37 -3.05 -10.03 -2.33
CA GLN A 37 -4.17 -9.56 -3.15
C GLN A 37 -3.80 -8.20 -3.73
N LEU A 38 -3.80 -8.09 -5.07
CA LEU A 38 -3.67 -6.83 -5.77
C LEU A 38 -5.05 -6.18 -5.86
N CYS A 39 -5.12 -4.91 -5.49
CA CYS A 39 -6.28 -4.06 -5.67
C CYS A 39 -5.86 -2.81 -6.44
N TYR A 40 -6.72 -2.28 -7.30
CA TYR A 40 -6.51 -0.96 -7.86
C TYR A 40 -7.85 -0.30 -8.19
N PHE A 41 -7.85 1.01 -8.23
CA PHE A 41 -8.98 1.78 -8.76
C PHE A 41 -8.50 2.77 -9.80
N ARG A 42 -9.41 3.09 -10.72
CA ARG A 42 -9.24 4.06 -11.79
C ARG A 42 -10.62 4.44 -12.32
N GLY A 43 -10.68 5.28 -13.35
CA GLY A 43 -11.94 5.47 -14.08
C GLY A 43 -13.09 6.00 -13.22
N LEU A 44 -14.31 5.85 -13.72
CA LEU A 44 -15.53 6.09 -12.95
C LEU A 44 -15.97 4.79 -12.28
N SER A 45 -15.74 4.67 -10.98
CA SER A 45 -16.13 3.49 -10.18
C SER A 45 -15.53 2.16 -10.66
N ASP A 46 -14.38 2.18 -11.35
CA ASP A 46 -13.62 0.97 -11.66
C ASP A 46 -12.72 0.62 -10.46
N PHE A 47 -13.02 -0.49 -9.79
CA PHE A 47 -12.22 -1.04 -8.70
C PHE A 47 -12.06 -2.53 -8.94
N GLN A 48 -10.81 -2.93 -9.08
CA GLN A 48 -10.42 -4.26 -9.50
C GLN A 48 -9.68 -4.94 -8.35
N VAL A 49 -9.97 -6.23 -8.19
CA VAL A 49 -9.34 -7.08 -7.18
C VAL A 49 -8.94 -8.40 -7.81
N THR A 50 -7.73 -8.86 -7.52
CA THR A 50 -7.32 -10.22 -7.89
C THR A 50 -7.78 -11.21 -6.82
N PRO A 51 -7.75 -12.52 -7.10
CA PRO A 51 -7.61 -13.53 -6.06
C PRO A 51 -6.34 -13.28 -5.23
N TRP A 52 -6.22 -13.96 -4.09
CA TRP A 52 -4.95 -14.00 -3.35
C TRP A 52 -3.92 -14.79 -4.15
N LEU A 53 -2.85 -14.10 -4.55
CA LEU A 53 -1.76 -14.63 -5.36
C LEU A 53 -0.62 -15.06 -4.44
N THR A 54 -0.21 -16.32 -4.57
CA THR A 54 0.97 -16.89 -3.90
C THR A 54 2.13 -17.11 -4.88
N ALA A 55 1.84 -17.10 -6.19
CA ALA A 55 2.83 -17.23 -7.24
C ALA A 55 3.35 -15.84 -7.66
N PRO A 56 4.67 -15.61 -7.58
CA PRO A 56 5.25 -14.33 -7.98
C PRO A 56 4.93 -13.94 -9.43
N THR A 57 4.98 -14.88 -10.39
CA THR A 57 4.68 -14.61 -11.80
C THR A 57 3.27 -14.10 -12.03
N ALA A 58 2.27 -14.68 -11.36
CA ALA A 58 0.89 -14.25 -11.44
C ALA A 58 0.69 -12.80 -10.95
N LEU A 59 1.43 -12.39 -9.91
CA LEU A 59 1.40 -11.01 -9.44
C LEU A 59 2.01 -10.05 -10.46
N LEU A 60 3.15 -10.43 -11.05
CA LEU A 60 3.79 -9.61 -12.08
C LEU A 60 2.89 -9.42 -13.30
N ASP A 61 2.25 -10.49 -13.77
CA ASP A 61 1.31 -10.44 -14.89
C ASP A 61 0.10 -9.55 -14.57
N ALA A 62 -0.48 -9.68 -13.38
CA ALA A 62 -1.58 -8.83 -12.94
C ALA A 62 -1.17 -7.35 -12.89
N LEU A 63 0.02 -7.05 -12.35
CA LEU A 63 0.58 -5.71 -12.26
C LEU A 63 0.90 -5.10 -13.63
N ASN A 64 1.32 -5.91 -14.61
CA ASN A 64 1.62 -5.45 -15.97
C ASN A 64 0.38 -5.00 -16.75
N ASN A 65 -0.81 -5.48 -16.35
CA ASN A 65 -2.09 -5.13 -16.94
C ASN A 65 -2.73 -3.87 -16.33
N VAL A 66 -2.13 -3.28 -15.30
CA VAL A 66 -2.61 -2.03 -14.70
C VAL A 66 -2.13 -0.83 -15.53
N TYR A 67 -3.07 0.03 -15.89
CA TYR A 67 -2.82 1.29 -16.59
C TYR A 67 -3.67 2.42 -16.01
N CYS A 68 -3.16 3.64 -16.07
CA CYS A 68 -3.87 4.83 -15.61
C CYS A 68 -5.09 5.13 -16.46
N GLU A 69 -6.17 5.59 -15.81
CA GLU A 69 -7.37 6.09 -16.48
C GLU A 69 -7.99 7.24 -15.67
N GLY A 70 -8.55 8.23 -16.35
CA GLY A 70 -9.16 9.40 -15.70
C GLY A 70 -10.30 9.01 -14.75
N GLY A 71 -10.23 9.44 -13.50
CA GLY A 71 -11.14 9.01 -12.44
C GLY A 71 -10.90 9.74 -11.12
N MET A 72 -11.71 9.42 -10.11
CA MET A 72 -11.57 9.93 -8.74
C MET A 72 -11.01 8.83 -7.83
N THR A 73 -10.42 9.22 -6.69
CA THR A 73 -9.94 8.25 -5.71
C THR A 73 -11.08 7.38 -5.17
N GLN A 74 -10.79 6.12 -4.87
CA GLN A 74 -11.75 5.15 -4.30
C GLN A 74 -11.16 4.43 -3.07
N ILE A 75 -10.42 5.15 -2.24
CA ILE A 75 -9.80 4.68 -0.99
C ILE A 75 -10.87 4.13 -0.05
N ALA A 76 -12.05 4.77 0.08
CA ALA A 76 -13.12 4.25 0.93
C ALA A 76 -13.59 2.86 0.47
N ARG A 77 -13.62 2.62 -0.84
CA ARG A 77 -13.98 1.32 -1.41
C ARG A 77 -12.89 0.29 -1.14
N LEU A 78 -11.61 0.67 -1.28
CA LEU A 78 -10.47 -0.16 -0.90
C LEU A 78 -10.55 -0.57 0.58
N LEU A 79 -10.79 0.36 1.51
CA LEU A 79 -10.83 0.06 2.94
C LEU A 79 -12.03 -0.80 3.32
N ARG A 80 -13.20 -0.57 2.71
CA ARG A 80 -14.37 -1.45 2.90
C ARG A 80 -14.11 -2.87 2.39
N HIS A 81 -13.49 -3.02 1.22
CA HIS A 81 -13.04 -4.31 0.70
C HIS A 81 -12.07 -4.96 1.68
N ALA A 82 -11.04 -4.23 2.11
CA ALA A 82 -10.07 -4.70 3.07
C ALA A 82 -10.66 -5.07 4.42
N LEU A 83 -11.81 -4.52 4.83
CA LEU A 83 -12.54 -4.85 6.05
C LEU A 83 -13.42 -6.10 5.88
N ALA A 84 -14.09 -6.24 4.74
CA ALA A 84 -14.93 -7.38 4.42
C ALA A 84 -14.12 -8.66 4.11
N GLU A 85 -12.89 -8.50 3.61
CA GLU A 85 -12.03 -9.61 3.21
C GLU A 85 -11.60 -10.43 4.44
N PHE A 86 -11.86 -11.75 4.36
CA PHE A 86 -11.53 -12.74 5.38
C PHE A 86 -11.18 -14.06 4.70
N GLN A 87 -9.97 -14.57 4.95
CA GLN A 87 -9.49 -15.84 4.38
C GLN A 87 -9.38 -16.90 5.49
N GLY A 88 -10.53 -17.41 5.99
CA GLY A 88 -10.55 -18.40 7.07
C GLY A 88 -9.72 -17.95 8.28
N ASN A 89 -8.76 -18.75 8.74
CA ASN A 89 -7.90 -18.38 9.87
C ASN A 89 -6.79 -17.35 9.51
N ALA A 90 -6.65 -16.94 8.25
CA ALA A 90 -5.62 -16.02 7.80
C ALA A 90 -6.15 -14.57 7.75
N SER A 91 -5.68 -13.74 8.68
CA SER A 91 -5.94 -12.29 8.66
C SER A 91 -4.99 -11.57 7.70
N ILE A 92 -5.53 -10.58 7.00
CA ILE A 92 -4.74 -9.52 6.35
C ILE A 92 -3.77 -8.94 7.38
N LYS A 93 -2.48 -8.88 7.03
CA LYS A 93 -1.41 -8.39 7.91
C LYS A 93 -1.12 -6.90 7.76
N ALA A 94 -1.33 -6.36 6.56
CA ALA A 94 -1.23 -4.93 6.26
C ALA A 94 -1.95 -4.62 4.94
N ILE A 95 -2.35 -3.35 4.82
CA ILE A 95 -2.82 -2.73 3.58
C ILE A 95 -1.71 -1.80 3.12
N VAL A 96 -1.04 -2.13 2.02
CA VAL A 96 -0.03 -1.27 1.40
C VAL A 96 -0.72 -0.47 0.30
N TYR A 97 -0.64 0.85 0.33
CA TYR A 97 -1.30 1.74 -0.63
C TYR A 97 -0.29 2.71 -1.25
N VAL A 98 -0.35 2.86 -2.58
CA VAL A 98 0.45 3.85 -3.32
C VAL A 98 -0.51 4.75 -4.10
N GLY A 99 -0.41 6.06 -3.88
CA GLY A 99 -1.22 7.07 -4.56
C GLY A 99 -0.71 8.49 -4.32
N ASP A 100 -1.26 9.46 -5.03
CA ASP A 100 -0.80 10.86 -5.08
C ASP A 100 -1.87 11.88 -4.70
N ALA A 101 -3.14 11.46 -4.62
CA ALA A 101 -4.27 12.34 -4.35
C ALA A 101 -5.30 11.72 -3.39
N CYS A 102 -6.19 12.57 -2.87
CA CYS A 102 -7.37 12.17 -2.10
C CYS A 102 -8.49 13.22 -2.22
N GLU A 103 -9.49 12.97 -3.06
CA GLU A 103 -10.68 13.83 -3.16
C GLU A 103 -11.85 13.39 -2.25
N GLU A 104 -11.71 12.24 -1.60
CA GLU A 104 -12.75 11.64 -0.77
C GLU A 104 -12.92 12.30 0.62
N SER A 105 -14.11 12.13 1.21
CA SER A 105 -14.46 12.68 2.52
C SER A 105 -13.51 12.19 3.64
N PRO A 106 -12.79 13.10 4.33
CA PRO A 106 -11.91 12.73 5.44
C PRO A 106 -12.65 12.00 6.57
N ASP A 107 -13.88 12.40 6.90
CA ASP A 107 -14.67 11.77 7.97
C ASP A 107 -14.94 10.29 7.68
N VAL A 108 -15.31 9.98 6.43
CA VAL A 108 -15.56 8.60 5.99
C VAL A 108 -14.27 7.78 6.04
N LEU A 109 -13.16 8.33 5.52
CA LEU A 109 -11.89 7.62 5.49
C LEU A 109 -11.31 7.39 6.89
N ASN A 110 -11.43 8.38 7.79
CA ASN A 110 -10.98 8.29 9.17
C ASN A 110 -11.75 7.20 9.93
N ALA A 111 -13.08 7.15 9.78
CA ALA A 111 -13.90 6.11 10.39
C ALA A 111 -13.52 4.70 9.91
N LEU A 112 -13.18 4.55 8.62
CA LEU A 112 -12.70 3.29 8.06
C LEU A 112 -11.30 2.92 8.56
N ALA A 113 -10.38 3.89 8.66
CA ALA A 113 -9.03 3.66 9.18
C ALA A 113 -9.04 3.18 10.64
N VAL A 114 -9.94 3.71 11.48
CA VAL A 114 -10.15 3.22 12.84
C VAL A 114 -10.64 1.77 12.86
N GLN A 115 -11.60 1.42 11.99
CA GLN A 115 -12.05 0.02 11.86
C GLN A 115 -10.91 -0.90 11.41
N CYS A 116 -10.05 -0.45 10.49
CA CYS A 116 -8.85 -1.18 10.09
C CYS A 116 -7.92 -1.44 11.28
N ARG A 117 -7.76 -0.48 12.20
CA ARG A 117 -6.99 -0.68 13.43
C ARG A 117 -7.59 -1.77 14.33
N LEU A 118 -8.90 -1.74 14.54
CA LEU A 118 -9.61 -2.75 15.34
C LEU A 118 -9.47 -4.16 14.72
N ALA A 119 -9.38 -4.24 13.40
CA ALA A 119 -9.12 -5.47 12.66
C ALA A 119 -7.64 -5.87 12.57
N ASN A 120 -6.72 -5.13 13.19
CA ASN A 120 -5.25 -5.30 13.08
C ASN A 120 -4.72 -5.23 11.63
N ARG A 121 -5.26 -4.31 10.83
CA ARG A 121 -4.93 -4.08 9.42
C ARG A 121 -4.30 -2.68 9.25
N PRO A 122 -3.03 -2.48 9.61
CA PRO A 122 -2.36 -1.18 9.48
C PRO A 122 -2.24 -0.76 8.01
N LEU A 123 -2.42 0.54 7.73
CA LEU A 123 -2.18 1.12 6.41
C LEU A 123 -0.73 1.59 6.28
N LEU A 124 0.02 0.99 5.34
CA LEU A 124 1.34 1.47 4.92
C LEU A 124 1.15 2.28 3.63
N ILE A 125 1.17 3.60 3.74
CA ILE A 125 0.87 4.53 2.66
C ILE A 125 2.16 5.13 2.13
N PHE A 126 2.40 4.93 0.84
CA PHE A 126 3.50 5.54 0.10
C PHE A 126 2.94 6.58 -0.86
N GLN A 127 3.12 7.85 -0.53
CA GLN A 127 2.56 8.96 -1.28
C GLN A 127 3.52 9.38 -2.39
N GLU A 128 3.02 9.45 -3.63
CA GLU A 128 3.72 10.14 -4.71
C GLU A 128 3.32 11.63 -4.74
N GLY A 129 4.25 12.50 -5.15
CA GLY A 129 4.02 13.94 -5.16
C GLY A 129 4.10 14.59 -3.77
N ALA A 130 3.76 15.87 -3.72
CA ALA A 130 3.98 16.71 -2.54
C ALA A 130 2.78 17.58 -2.15
N ASP A 131 1.57 17.20 -2.58
CA ASP A 131 0.35 17.93 -2.24
C ASP A 131 0.11 17.93 -0.70
N PRO A 132 0.09 19.11 -0.04
CA PRO A 132 -0.04 19.17 1.41
C PRO A 132 -1.35 18.61 1.95
N ALA A 133 -2.46 18.77 1.22
CA ALA A 133 -3.77 18.28 1.65
C ALA A 133 -3.81 16.74 1.66
N THR A 134 -3.27 16.13 0.61
CA THR A 134 -3.08 14.69 0.49
C THR A 134 -2.15 14.16 1.59
N SER A 135 -1.03 14.84 1.84
CA SER A 135 -0.09 14.48 2.91
C SER A 135 -0.76 14.47 4.28
N GLN A 136 -1.60 15.47 4.58
CA GLN A 136 -2.34 15.52 5.83
C GLN A 136 -3.37 14.37 5.93
N CYS A 137 -4.10 14.09 4.85
CA CYS A 137 -5.05 12.99 4.81
C CYS A 137 -4.36 11.64 5.06
N PHE A 138 -3.34 11.31 4.26
CA PHE A 138 -2.63 10.04 4.36
C PHE A 138 -1.92 9.85 5.69
N SER A 139 -1.32 10.91 6.25
CA SER A 139 -0.72 10.87 7.58
C SER A 139 -1.77 10.51 8.64
N THR A 140 -2.97 11.10 8.55
CA THR A 140 -4.08 10.82 9.47
C THR A 140 -4.56 9.36 9.34
N LEU A 141 -4.75 8.85 8.12
CA LEU A 141 -5.17 7.46 7.88
C LEU A 141 -4.14 6.44 8.39
N ALA A 142 -2.86 6.70 8.14
CA ALA A 142 -1.78 5.87 8.66
C ALA A 142 -1.78 5.87 10.20
N ALA A 143 -1.89 7.04 10.84
CA ALA A 143 -1.92 7.14 12.30
C ALA A 143 -3.12 6.41 12.92
N LEU A 144 -4.33 6.66 12.41
CA LEU A 144 -5.57 6.06 12.90
C LEU A 144 -5.59 4.54 12.76
N SER A 145 -5.01 4.01 11.67
CA SER A 145 -4.91 2.56 11.45
C SER A 145 -3.76 1.88 12.19
N GLY A 146 -2.83 2.67 12.76
CA GLY A 146 -1.60 2.16 13.36
C GLY A 146 -0.51 1.77 12.37
N GLY A 147 -0.57 2.29 11.15
CA GLY A 147 0.41 2.09 10.10
C GLY A 147 1.41 3.23 9.96
N ALA A 148 1.84 3.50 8.73
CA ALA A 148 2.90 4.46 8.42
C ALA A 148 2.60 5.21 7.12
N HIS A 149 2.95 6.49 7.09
CA HIS A 149 2.89 7.33 5.90
C HIS A 149 4.30 7.82 5.55
N ILE A 150 4.68 7.64 4.28
CA ILE A 150 5.96 8.11 3.73
C ILE A 150 5.69 8.78 2.40
N GLN A 151 6.10 10.05 2.29
CA GLN A 151 6.12 10.77 1.03
C GLN A 151 7.37 10.39 0.24
N LEU A 152 7.17 10.15 -1.06
CA LEU A 152 8.18 9.83 -2.04
C LEU A 152 8.60 11.11 -2.77
N ASP A 153 9.89 11.24 -3.07
CA ASP A 153 10.43 12.34 -3.89
C ASP A 153 10.25 12.05 -5.40
N ASP A 154 10.33 13.09 -6.24
CA ASP A 154 9.99 13.04 -7.67
C ASP A 154 10.87 12.09 -8.52
N ALA A 155 11.89 11.44 -7.93
CA ALA A 155 12.85 10.54 -8.61
C ALA A 155 12.90 9.11 -8.01
N SER A 156 11.89 8.72 -7.23
CA SER A 156 12.01 7.66 -6.22
C SER A 156 11.75 6.21 -6.71
N GLY A 157 12.05 5.89 -7.96
CA GLY A 157 11.98 4.51 -8.49
C GLY A 157 12.70 3.47 -7.61
N ALA A 158 13.87 3.84 -7.10
CA ALA A 158 14.64 2.98 -6.19
C ALA A 158 14.08 2.98 -4.76
N ARG A 159 13.59 4.14 -4.29
CA ARG A 159 13.15 4.32 -2.91
C ARG A 159 11.82 3.63 -2.63
N LEU A 160 10.83 3.75 -3.52
CA LEU A 160 9.59 3.00 -3.39
C LEU A 160 9.87 1.48 -3.48
N ARG A 161 10.78 1.04 -4.36
CA ARG A 161 11.24 -0.37 -4.37
C ARG A 161 11.77 -0.84 -3.01
N GLU A 162 12.65 -0.08 -2.37
CA GLU A 162 13.18 -0.46 -1.05
C GLU A 162 12.11 -0.41 0.04
N LEU A 163 11.15 0.52 -0.04
CA LEU A 163 10.02 0.61 0.89
C LEU A 163 9.02 -0.54 0.70
N LEU A 164 8.79 -1.02 -0.52
CA LEU A 164 7.98 -2.21 -0.77
C LEU A 164 8.68 -3.46 -0.19
N ARG A 165 10.00 -3.57 -0.32
CA ARG A 165 10.80 -4.60 0.37
C ARG A 165 10.65 -4.49 1.89
N SER A 166 10.67 -3.28 2.45
CA SER A 166 10.41 -3.03 3.88
C SER A 166 9.01 -3.48 4.30
N ALA A 167 7.98 -3.15 3.50
CA ALA A 167 6.60 -3.54 3.77
C ALA A 167 6.44 -5.07 3.80
N VAL A 168 7.08 -5.80 2.86
CA VAL A 168 7.07 -7.27 2.88
C VAL A 168 7.72 -7.81 4.14
N ARG A 169 8.92 -7.34 4.53
CA ARG A 169 9.57 -7.74 5.80
C ARG A 169 8.72 -7.45 7.02
N PHE A 170 8.04 -6.31 7.04
CA PHE A 170 7.12 -5.96 8.11
C PHE A 170 5.93 -6.93 8.17
N VAL A 171 5.35 -7.29 7.03
CA VAL A 171 4.23 -8.23 6.95
C VAL A 171 4.62 -9.64 7.40
N THR A 172 5.83 -10.10 7.06
CA THR A 172 6.30 -11.46 7.38
C THR A 172 6.84 -11.59 8.80
N GLY A 173 7.59 -10.61 9.30
CA GLY A 173 8.30 -10.69 10.59
C GLY A 173 8.06 -9.54 11.56
N GLY A 174 7.14 -8.62 11.23
CA GLY A 174 6.78 -7.48 12.08
C GLY A 174 7.93 -6.50 12.31
N ARG A 175 7.84 -5.71 13.38
CA ARG A 175 8.86 -4.70 13.73
C ARG A 175 10.26 -5.31 13.95
N LYS A 176 10.34 -6.54 14.48
CA LYS A 176 11.63 -7.22 14.73
C LYS A 176 12.42 -7.46 13.44
N ALA A 177 11.73 -7.85 12.36
CA ALA A 177 12.36 -8.05 11.06
C ALA A 177 12.89 -6.74 10.46
N LEU A 178 12.20 -5.62 10.68
CA LEU A 178 12.70 -4.31 10.26
C LEU A 178 13.95 -3.89 11.04
N THR A 179 13.99 -4.12 12.35
CA THR A 179 15.14 -3.76 13.19
C THR A 179 16.39 -4.57 12.83
N GLY A 180 16.23 -5.85 12.49
CA GLY A 180 17.36 -6.75 12.22
C GLY A 180 18.09 -6.52 10.89
N SER A 181 17.51 -5.79 9.93
CA SER A 181 18.08 -5.69 8.58
C SER A 181 19.17 -4.61 8.44
N GLY A 182 19.15 -3.58 9.29
CA GLY A 182 20.06 -2.43 9.22
C GLY A 182 19.82 -1.49 8.02
N LYS A 183 18.85 -1.76 7.14
CA LYS A 183 18.60 -0.97 5.92
C LYS A 183 17.95 0.38 6.22
N GLU A 184 18.32 1.41 5.46
CA GLU A 184 17.77 2.77 5.63
C GLU A 184 16.25 2.85 5.39
N SER A 185 15.72 2.10 4.41
CA SER A 185 14.27 2.04 4.17
C SER A 185 13.52 1.38 5.34
N ASP A 186 14.12 0.36 5.96
CA ASP A 186 13.52 -0.33 7.11
C ASP A 186 13.54 0.55 8.35
N LYS A 187 14.64 1.31 8.57
CA LYS A 187 14.71 2.34 9.62
C LYS A 187 13.68 3.44 9.41
N LEU A 188 13.54 3.92 8.18
CA LEU A 188 12.55 4.93 7.81
C LEU A 188 11.13 4.42 8.11
N LEU A 189 10.77 3.24 7.62
CA LEU A 189 9.46 2.65 7.90
C LEU A 189 9.23 2.47 9.41
N LEU A 190 10.23 1.96 10.13
CA LEU A 190 10.15 1.74 11.58
C LEU A 190 9.90 3.04 12.36
N SER A 191 10.52 4.14 11.94
CA SER A 191 10.35 5.47 12.55
C SER A 191 8.97 6.08 12.34
N LYS A 192 8.25 5.64 11.29
CA LYS A 192 6.90 6.12 10.96
C LYS A 192 5.79 5.27 11.58
N LEU A 193 6.09 4.04 11.95
CA LEU A 193 5.15 3.16 12.65
C LEU A 193 5.04 3.56 14.12
N PRO A 194 3.82 3.65 14.70
CA PRO A 194 3.62 4.02 16.10
C PRO A 194 4.38 3.07 17.04
N SER A 195 4.91 3.62 18.13
CA SER A 195 5.38 2.82 19.27
C SER A 195 4.24 1.97 19.81
N LYS A 196 4.53 0.73 20.22
CA LYS A 196 3.53 -0.06 20.96
C LYS A 196 3.14 0.71 22.23
N LEU A 197 1.83 0.79 22.49
CA LEU A 197 1.33 0.90 23.86
C LEU A 197 1.60 -0.42 24.58
#